data_AF-A0A0S7WDH8-F1
#
_entry.id   AF-A0A0S7WDH8-F1
#
_cell.length_a   1.000
_cell.length_b   1.000
_cell.length_c   1.000
_cell.angle_alpha   90.00
_cell.angle_beta   90.00
_cell.angle_gamma   90.00
#
_symmetry.space_group_name_H-M   'P 1'
#
loop_
_entity.id
_entity.type
_entity.pdbx_description
1 polymer ?
#
loop_
_entity_poly.entity_id
_entity_poly.type
_entity_poly.pdbx_seq_one_letter_code
_entity_poly.pdbx_strand_id
1 'polypeptide(L)'
;MNLSVELAPRCKRGLFLANPVMAASGTFGYGLEMAKELDIQRLGAIVCKGTTLRRRRGNPQPRMVETAAGMLNSIGLQNMGVEALIRDVAPIWATWRVPVVVNIAGESVEEYARLARRLNGVPGVGGLELNISCPNVATGLEFGSSPQMAATVTAAVKWETTLPVIVKLTPNVSDIVGVAQAAAEAGADALTLINTFPAMAVYQTAAAVDVPIIGCGGIMTGLDAMEYIMAGATAVQVGTATFVNPRATLDVLEGIERYMEEEGVGDICQLVGAARV
;
A
#
# COMPACT_ATOMS: atom_id res chain seq x y z
N MET A 1 24.02 8.63 -24.13
CA MET A 1 23.71 9.12 -22.77
C MET A 1 23.77 7.92 -21.83
N ASN A 2 24.48 8.02 -20.70
CA ASN A 2 24.47 6.95 -19.69
C ASN A 2 23.31 7.18 -18.73
N LEU A 3 22.37 6.24 -18.66
CA LEU A 3 21.23 6.29 -17.73
C LEU A 3 21.38 5.31 -16.57
N SER A 4 22.42 4.48 -16.55
CA SER A 4 22.56 3.38 -15.59
C SER A 4 22.65 3.88 -14.14
N VAL A 5 22.04 3.16 -13.21
CA VAL A 5 22.06 3.45 -11.76
C VAL A 5 22.43 2.18 -11.00
N GLU A 6 23.29 2.29 -9.99
CA GLU A 6 23.48 1.23 -8.99
C GLU A 6 22.69 1.59 -7.74
N LEU A 7 21.60 0.86 -7.47
CA LEU A 7 20.64 1.21 -6.42
C LEU A 7 21.07 0.75 -5.01
N ALA A 8 21.90 -0.29 -4.90
CA ALA A 8 22.33 -0.88 -3.65
C ALA A 8 23.87 -1.02 -3.57
N PRO A 9 24.64 0.08 -3.74
CA PRO A 9 26.10 0.04 -3.91
C PRO A 9 26.87 -0.51 -2.69
N ARG A 10 26.23 -0.51 -1.51
CA ARG A 10 26.80 -1.04 -0.26
C ARG A 10 26.48 -2.53 -0.05
N CYS A 11 25.57 -3.08 -0.84
CA CYS A 11 25.28 -4.52 -0.83
C CYS A 11 26.28 -5.24 -1.74
N LYS A 12 26.91 -6.32 -1.24
CA LYS A 12 27.89 -7.10 -2.01
C LYS A 12 27.34 -7.58 -3.37
N ARG A 13 26.04 -7.87 -3.45
CA ARG A 13 25.39 -8.33 -4.67
C ARG A 13 25.04 -7.19 -5.63
N GLY A 14 24.88 -5.97 -5.13
CA GLY A 14 24.43 -4.80 -5.89
C GLY A 14 23.03 -4.96 -6.49
N LEU A 15 22.49 -3.87 -7.05
CA LEU A 15 21.28 -3.86 -7.87
C LEU A 15 21.45 -2.87 -9.01
N PHE A 16 22.05 -3.35 -10.10
CA PHE A 16 22.33 -2.55 -11.28
C PHE A 16 21.06 -2.39 -12.13
N LEU A 17 20.72 -1.14 -12.41
CA LEU A 17 19.60 -0.75 -13.25
C LEU A 17 20.12 -0.17 -14.56
N ALA A 18 19.54 -0.59 -15.69
CA ALA A 18 19.88 -0.02 -16.99
C ALA A 18 19.51 1.47 -17.10
N ASN A 19 18.51 1.90 -16.32
CA ASN A 19 18.01 3.27 -16.20
C ASN A 19 17.21 3.41 -14.88
N PRO A 20 16.85 4.61 -14.42
CA PRO A 20 16.18 4.79 -13.13
C PRO A 20 14.67 4.46 -13.15
N VAL A 21 14.09 4.04 -14.27
CA VAL A 21 12.63 3.84 -14.39
C VAL A 21 12.27 2.41 -13.99
N MET A 22 11.47 2.27 -12.94
CA MET A 22 11.03 0.98 -12.41
C MET A 22 9.50 0.89 -12.39
N ALA A 23 8.96 -0.31 -12.64
CA ALA A 23 7.53 -0.55 -12.42
C ALA A 23 7.26 -0.77 -10.93
N ALA A 24 6.23 -0.12 -10.39
CA ALA A 24 5.86 -0.21 -8.98
C ALA A 24 5.09 -1.51 -8.65
N SER A 25 5.28 -2.02 -7.43
CA SER A 25 4.51 -3.16 -6.93
C SER A 25 3.00 -2.88 -6.98
N GLY A 26 2.24 -3.87 -7.44
CA GLY A 26 0.78 -3.82 -7.51
C GLY A 26 0.23 -3.33 -8.85
N THR A 27 1.02 -2.65 -9.68
CA THR A 27 0.57 -2.10 -10.98
C THR A 27 1.03 -2.93 -12.18
N PHE A 28 2.07 -3.76 -12.01
CA PHE A 28 2.65 -4.59 -13.08
C PHE A 28 2.49 -6.10 -12.87
N GLY A 29 1.69 -6.52 -11.87
CA GLY A 29 1.49 -7.94 -11.56
C GLY A 29 2.82 -8.66 -11.29
N TYR A 30 3.09 -9.73 -12.05
CA TYR A 30 4.38 -10.43 -12.06
C TYR A 30 5.24 -10.09 -13.28
N GLY A 31 4.86 -9.05 -14.05
CA GLY A 31 5.49 -8.63 -15.29
C GLY A 31 5.16 -9.50 -16.52
N LEU A 32 4.53 -10.66 -16.32
CA LEU A 32 4.27 -11.66 -17.37
C LEU A 32 3.27 -11.17 -18.42
N GLU A 33 2.21 -10.49 -17.98
CA GLU A 33 1.19 -9.92 -18.84
C GLU A 33 1.77 -8.75 -19.62
N MET A 34 2.48 -7.86 -18.93
CA MET A 34 3.10 -6.67 -19.53
C MET A 34 4.19 -7.03 -20.54
N ALA A 35 4.92 -8.12 -20.34
CA ALA A 35 5.92 -8.61 -21.28
C ALA A 35 5.36 -9.01 -22.67
N LYS A 36 4.04 -9.25 -22.77
CA LYS A 36 3.37 -9.57 -24.04
C LYS A 36 3.09 -8.32 -24.88
N GLU A 37 2.97 -7.16 -24.24
CA GLU A 37 2.55 -5.91 -24.87
C GLU A 37 3.67 -4.86 -24.92
N LEU A 38 4.62 -4.92 -23.98
CA LEU A 38 5.69 -3.94 -23.80
C LEU A 38 7.06 -4.61 -23.88
N ASP A 39 8.04 -3.87 -24.41
CA ASP A 39 9.45 -4.24 -24.27
C ASP A 39 9.95 -3.94 -22.84
N ILE A 40 9.62 -4.85 -21.93
CA ILE A 40 9.99 -4.76 -20.51
C ILE A 40 11.50 -4.77 -20.28
N GLN A 41 12.29 -5.25 -21.25
CA GLN A 41 13.76 -5.33 -21.13
C GLN A 41 14.43 -3.96 -21.23
N ARG A 42 13.66 -2.90 -21.53
CA ARG A 42 14.09 -1.49 -21.48
C ARG A 42 13.87 -0.83 -20.13
N LEU A 43 13.16 -1.46 -19.19
CA LEU A 43 12.97 -0.91 -17.84
C LEU A 43 14.24 -1.09 -17.00
N GLY A 44 14.41 -0.24 -16.00
CA GLY A 44 15.45 -0.35 -14.98
C GLY A 44 15.26 -1.57 -14.09
N ALA A 45 14.03 -1.79 -13.62
CA ALA A 45 13.60 -2.98 -12.88
C ALA A 45 12.08 -3.13 -12.90
N ILE A 46 11.60 -4.32 -12.52
CA ILE A 46 10.19 -4.58 -12.21
C ILE A 46 10.09 -4.90 -10.73
N VAL A 47 9.25 -4.16 -9.99
CA VAL A 47 8.85 -4.56 -8.65
C VAL A 47 7.56 -5.36 -8.75
N CYS A 48 7.61 -6.66 -8.47
CA CYS A 48 6.44 -7.52 -8.62
C CYS A 48 5.40 -7.25 -7.52
N LYS A 49 4.20 -7.77 -7.72
CA LYS A 49 3.11 -7.73 -6.74
C LYS A 49 3.55 -8.29 -5.37
N GLY A 50 3.03 -7.69 -4.31
CA GLY A 50 3.27 -8.10 -2.93
C GLY A 50 3.02 -9.59 -2.70
N THR A 51 4.07 -10.28 -2.24
CA THR A 51 4.12 -11.72 -2.03
C THR A 51 4.09 -12.03 -0.54
N THR A 52 3.19 -12.94 -0.16
CA THR A 52 3.06 -13.43 1.22
C THR A 52 3.44 -14.91 1.29
N LEU A 53 3.63 -15.46 2.51
CA LEU A 53 3.99 -16.87 2.67
C LEU A 53 2.95 -17.81 2.04
N ARG A 54 1.67 -17.50 2.26
CA ARG A 54 0.53 -18.24 1.71
C ARG A 54 -0.19 -17.41 0.66
N ARG A 55 -0.92 -18.09 -0.22
CA ARG A 55 -1.81 -17.46 -1.21
C ARG A 55 -2.85 -16.58 -0.50
N ARG A 56 -3.11 -15.39 -1.04
CA ARG A 56 -4.22 -14.51 -0.60
C ARG A 56 -5.20 -14.31 -1.73
N ARG A 57 -6.50 -14.40 -1.42
CA ARG A 57 -7.59 -14.11 -2.38
C ARG A 57 -7.76 -12.59 -2.61
N GLY A 58 -7.38 -11.76 -1.65
CA GLY A 58 -7.70 -10.34 -1.61
C GLY A 58 -9.12 -10.07 -1.09
N ASN A 59 -9.48 -8.79 -0.97
CA ASN A 59 -10.76 -8.34 -0.39
C ASN A 59 -11.95 -8.65 -1.31
N PRO A 60 -13.22 -8.49 -0.92
CA PRO A 60 -14.35 -8.57 -1.85
C PRO A 60 -14.25 -7.53 -2.99
N GLN A 61 -14.97 -7.75 -4.10
CA GLN A 61 -15.15 -6.73 -5.14
C GLN A 61 -16.31 -5.79 -4.73
N PRO A 62 -16.32 -4.53 -5.18
CA PRO A 62 -15.31 -3.84 -6.00
C PRO A 62 -14.06 -3.46 -5.20
N ARG A 63 -12.88 -3.56 -5.82
CA ARG A 63 -11.59 -3.27 -5.16
C ARG A 63 -10.89 -2.02 -5.64
N MET A 64 -11.39 -1.37 -6.68
CA MET A 64 -10.80 -0.16 -7.25
C MET A 64 -11.91 0.75 -7.74
N VAL A 65 -11.74 2.05 -7.52
CA VAL A 65 -12.63 3.10 -8.03
C VAL A 65 -11.79 4.33 -8.38
N GLU A 66 -12.14 5.01 -9.47
CA GLU A 66 -11.50 6.25 -9.89
C GLU A 66 -11.91 7.41 -8.98
N THR A 67 -11.01 8.36 -8.77
CA THR A 67 -11.29 9.63 -8.09
C THR A 67 -10.89 10.79 -9.01
N ALA A 68 -11.31 12.01 -8.70
CA ALA A 68 -11.10 13.18 -9.56
C ALA A 68 -9.65 13.42 -10.01
N ALA A 69 -8.65 12.91 -9.27
CA ALA A 69 -7.24 13.01 -9.63
C ALA A 69 -6.44 11.75 -9.24
N GLY A 70 -7.08 10.58 -9.22
CA GLY A 70 -6.42 9.35 -8.81
C GLY A 70 -7.34 8.15 -8.77
N MET A 71 -7.05 7.22 -7.86
CA MET A 71 -7.87 6.03 -7.64
C MET A 71 -7.77 5.59 -6.18
N LEU A 72 -8.86 5.02 -5.67
CA LEU A 72 -8.84 4.24 -4.44
C LEU A 72 -8.66 2.76 -4.79
N ASN A 73 -7.94 2.04 -3.93
CA ASN A 73 -7.84 0.60 -4.05
C ASN A 73 -7.90 -0.10 -2.69
N SER A 74 -8.51 -1.29 -2.69
CA SER A 74 -8.62 -2.19 -1.56
C SER A 74 -8.36 -3.63 -2.04
N ILE A 75 -7.17 -3.87 -2.62
CA ILE A 75 -6.85 -5.16 -3.25
C ILE A 75 -6.76 -6.30 -2.22
N GLY A 76 -6.35 -6.00 -0.98
CA GLY A 76 -6.15 -7.01 0.08
C GLY A 76 -4.96 -7.93 -0.15
N LEU A 77 -3.92 -7.44 -0.84
CA LEU A 77 -2.70 -8.19 -1.18
C LEU A 77 -2.97 -9.53 -1.90
N GLN A 78 -3.96 -9.61 -2.80
CA GLN A 78 -4.20 -10.84 -3.57
C GLN A 78 -2.93 -11.32 -4.28
N ASN A 79 -2.44 -12.51 -3.99
CA ASN A 79 -1.20 -13.05 -4.56
C ASN A 79 -1.16 -14.57 -4.52
N MET A 80 -0.25 -15.19 -5.28
CA MET A 80 -0.14 -16.65 -5.41
C MET A 80 0.56 -17.38 -4.24
N GLY A 81 1.20 -16.63 -3.34
CA GLY A 81 2.07 -17.18 -2.31
C GLY A 81 3.49 -17.46 -2.82
N VAL A 82 4.47 -17.44 -1.91
CA VAL A 82 5.89 -17.55 -2.26
C VAL A 82 6.25 -18.87 -2.96
N GLU A 83 5.65 -19.99 -2.57
CA GLU A 83 5.97 -21.30 -3.18
C GLU A 83 5.59 -21.37 -4.65
N ALA A 84 4.40 -20.88 -5.00
CA ALA A 84 3.95 -20.85 -6.38
C ALA A 84 4.78 -19.85 -7.19
N LEU A 85 5.15 -18.69 -6.62
CA LEU A 85 6.02 -17.72 -7.27
C LEU A 85 7.39 -18.33 -7.63
N ILE A 86 8.03 -19.02 -6.68
CA ILE A 86 9.33 -19.66 -6.89
C ILE A 86 9.23 -20.76 -7.94
N ARG A 87 8.18 -21.57 -7.89
CA ARG A 87 8.00 -22.71 -8.81
C ARG A 87 7.64 -22.26 -10.24
N ASP A 88 6.71 -21.31 -10.37
CA ASP A 88 6.02 -21.04 -11.65
C ASP A 88 6.53 -19.76 -12.34
N VAL A 89 7.02 -18.78 -11.58
CA VAL A 89 7.29 -17.42 -12.09
C VAL A 89 8.78 -17.12 -12.11
N ALA A 90 9.51 -17.43 -11.04
CA ALA A 90 10.95 -17.16 -10.95
C ALA A 90 11.78 -17.78 -12.09
N PRO A 91 11.48 -18.99 -12.60
CA PRO A 91 12.20 -19.55 -13.75
C PRO A 91 12.07 -18.71 -15.02
N ILE A 92 10.95 -18.00 -15.19
CA ILE A 92 10.72 -17.08 -16.31
C ILE A 92 11.55 -15.81 -16.11
N TRP A 93 11.54 -15.24 -14.90
CA TRP A 93 12.36 -14.07 -14.57
C TRP A 93 13.86 -14.34 -14.74
N ALA A 94 14.31 -15.57 -14.50
CA ALA A 94 15.70 -15.96 -14.73
C ALA A 94 16.14 -15.85 -16.20
N THR A 95 15.21 -15.79 -17.16
CA THR A 95 15.52 -15.56 -18.57
C THR A 95 15.49 -14.08 -18.96
N TRP A 96 15.17 -13.18 -18.02
CA TRP A 96 15.08 -11.74 -18.28
C TRP A 96 16.40 -11.02 -18.00
N ARG A 97 16.65 -9.94 -18.75
CA ARG A 97 17.74 -9.01 -18.48
C ARG A 97 17.32 -7.95 -17.46
N VAL A 98 16.07 -7.49 -17.52
CA VAL A 98 15.52 -6.58 -16.51
C VAL A 98 15.46 -7.28 -15.15
N PRO A 99 16.08 -6.72 -14.08
CA PRO A 99 16.02 -7.31 -12.77
C PRO A 99 14.62 -7.23 -12.17
N VAL A 100 14.22 -8.27 -11.44
CA VAL A 100 12.95 -8.31 -10.71
C VAL A 100 13.21 -8.16 -9.21
N VAL A 101 12.59 -7.16 -8.60
CA VAL A 101 12.55 -6.97 -7.15
C VAL A 101 11.24 -7.56 -6.63
N VAL A 102 11.33 -8.50 -5.68
CA VAL A 102 10.14 -9.14 -5.12
C VAL A 102 9.64 -8.31 -3.94
N ASN A 103 8.48 -7.66 -4.11
CA ASN A 103 7.80 -7.04 -2.99
C ASN A 103 7.29 -8.12 -2.03
N ILE A 104 7.67 -8.06 -0.76
CA ILE A 104 7.24 -9.00 0.28
C ILE A 104 6.38 -8.29 1.32
N ALA A 105 5.36 -9.01 1.79
CA ALA A 105 4.46 -8.56 2.85
C ALA A 105 4.20 -9.72 3.82
N GLY A 106 4.23 -9.42 5.10
CA GLY A 106 4.01 -10.36 6.19
C GLY A 106 3.26 -9.70 7.33
N GLU A 107 2.64 -10.53 8.16
CA GLU A 107 1.87 -10.09 9.32
C GLU A 107 2.71 -10.10 10.61
N SER A 108 3.88 -10.76 10.59
CA SER A 108 4.86 -10.79 11.69
C SER A 108 6.30 -10.66 11.18
N VAL A 109 7.24 -10.29 12.05
CA VAL A 109 8.67 -10.20 11.73
C VAL A 109 9.21 -11.54 11.23
N GLU A 110 8.77 -12.65 11.83
CA GLU A 110 9.13 -14.01 11.46
C GLU A 110 8.65 -14.37 10.06
N GLU A 111 7.48 -13.87 9.64
CA GLU A 111 6.99 -14.09 8.28
C GLU A 111 7.86 -13.37 7.25
N TYR A 112 8.24 -12.12 7.51
CA TYR A 112 9.18 -11.38 6.65
C TYR A 112 10.53 -12.08 6.55
N ALA A 113 11.11 -12.49 7.68
CA ALA A 113 12.37 -13.23 7.74
C ALA A 113 12.28 -14.54 6.93
N ARG A 114 11.17 -15.29 7.08
CA ARG A 114 10.95 -16.53 6.33
C ARG A 114 10.80 -16.30 4.83
N LEU A 115 10.08 -15.24 4.41
CA LEU A 115 9.97 -14.85 3.00
C LEU A 115 11.34 -14.54 2.40
N ALA A 116 12.14 -13.73 3.10
CA ALA A 116 13.48 -13.38 2.68
C ALA A 116 14.37 -14.61 2.52
N ARG A 117 14.35 -15.52 3.50
CA ARG A 117 15.09 -16.79 3.45
C ARG A 117 14.68 -17.65 2.25
N ARG A 118 13.38 -17.74 1.93
CA ARG A 118 12.85 -18.56 0.82
C ARG A 118 13.23 -17.99 -0.55
N LEU A 119 13.32 -16.67 -0.67
CA LEU A 119 13.66 -15.99 -1.92
C LEU A 119 15.18 -15.82 -2.11
N ASN A 120 15.97 -15.93 -1.05
CA ASN A 120 17.42 -15.83 -1.11
C ASN A 120 18.00 -16.94 -2.01
N GLY A 121 18.77 -16.54 -3.03
CA GLY A 121 19.40 -17.47 -3.97
C GLY A 121 18.48 -17.99 -5.09
N VAL A 122 17.20 -17.62 -5.11
CA VAL A 122 16.29 -18.01 -6.20
C VAL A 122 16.69 -17.31 -7.50
N PRO A 123 16.93 -18.04 -8.61
CA PRO A 123 17.24 -17.43 -9.91
C PRO A 123 16.12 -16.47 -10.37
N GLY A 124 16.50 -15.37 -10.99
CA GLY A 124 15.55 -14.33 -11.44
C GLY A 124 15.14 -13.32 -10.36
N VAL A 125 15.40 -13.59 -9.07
CA VAL A 125 15.17 -12.63 -7.99
C VAL A 125 16.41 -11.74 -7.83
N GLY A 126 16.26 -10.46 -8.18
CA GLY A 126 17.32 -9.44 -8.14
C GLY A 126 17.41 -8.69 -6.81
N GLY A 127 16.31 -8.60 -6.06
CA GLY A 127 16.24 -7.90 -4.77
C GLY A 127 14.90 -8.12 -4.07
N LEU A 128 14.76 -7.60 -2.85
CA LEU A 128 13.53 -7.60 -2.08
C LEU A 128 13.07 -6.18 -1.78
N GLU A 129 11.76 -5.94 -1.82
CA GLU A 129 11.14 -4.69 -1.35
C GLU A 129 10.20 -5.03 -0.17
N LEU A 130 10.48 -4.53 1.03
CA LEU A 130 9.67 -4.77 2.22
C LEU A 130 8.50 -3.79 2.25
N ASN A 131 7.29 -4.28 2.11
CA ASN A 131 6.08 -3.48 2.26
C ASN A 131 5.67 -3.42 3.74
N ILE A 132 6.19 -2.43 4.48
CA ILE A 132 5.93 -2.28 5.92
C ILE A 132 4.64 -1.49 6.25
N SER A 133 3.79 -1.21 5.25
CA SER A 133 2.47 -0.59 5.44
C SER A 133 1.38 -1.61 5.83
N CYS A 134 1.71 -2.89 5.98
CA CYS A 134 0.74 -3.90 6.41
C CYS A 134 0.55 -3.82 7.93
N PRO A 135 -0.69 -3.94 8.43
CA PRO A 135 -0.93 -4.02 9.87
C PRO A 135 -0.27 -5.28 10.44
N ASN A 136 0.43 -5.13 11.57
CA ASN A 136 1.00 -6.23 12.34
C ASN A 136 -0.11 -6.91 13.16
N VAL A 137 -0.23 -8.23 13.10
CA VAL A 137 -1.31 -8.96 13.80
C VAL A 137 -1.19 -8.92 15.33
N ALA A 138 0.01 -8.71 15.87
CA ALA A 138 0.24 -8.66 17.31
C ALA A 138 -0.17 -7.31 17.93
N THR A 139 -0.04 -6.21 17.16
CA THR A 139 -0.24 -4.85 17.67
C THR A 139 -1.36 -4.09 16.98
N GLY A 140 -1.85 -4.58 15.83
CA GLY A 140 -2.80 -3.90 14.95
C GLY A 140 -2.21 -2.73 14.16
N LEU A 141 -0.95 -2.34 14.40
CA LEU A 141 -0.29 -1.18 13.81
C LEU A 141 0.60 -1.55 12.63
N GLU A 142 0.76 -0.64 11.66
CA GLU A 142 1.69 -0.81 10.56
C GLU A 142 3.15 -0.87 11.07
N PHE A 143 3.97 -1.79 10.55
CA PHE A 143 5.41 -1.82 10.89
C PHE A 143 6.12 -0.49 10.58
N GLY A 144 5.65 0.21 9.54
CA GLY A 144 6.15 1.50 9.12
C GLY A 144 5.74 2.67 10.01
N SER A 145 4.86 2.48 11.00
CA SER A 145 4.40 3.58 11.87
C SER A 145 5.31 3.89 13.05
N SER A 146 6.36 3.11 13.26
CA SER A 146 7.34 3.28 14.33
C SER A 146 8.76 3.06 13.80
N PRO A 147 9.73 3.95 14.10
CA PRO A 147 11.13 3.74 13.77
C PRO A 147 11.68 2.40 14.31
N GLN A 148 11.33 2.04 15.55
CA GLN A 148 11.77 0.81 16.19
C GLN A 148 11.24 -0.44 15.47
N MET A 149 9.96 -0.44 15.07
CA MET A 149 9.37 -1.55 14.34
C MET A 149 9.97 -1.68 12.93
N ALA A 150 10.14 -0.57 12.21
CA ALA A 150 10.78 -0.54 10.90
C ALA A 150 12.23 -1.08 10.96
N ALA A 151 13.01 -0.68 11.97
CA ALA A 151 14.35 -1.22 12.20
C ALA A 151 14.32 -2.72 12.50
N THR A 152 13.41 -3.18 13.36
CA THR A 152 13.31 -4.58 13.78
C THR A 152 13.02 -5.50 12.59
N VAL A 153 12.02 -5.17 11.77
CA VAL A 153 11.68 -5.99 10.59
C VAL A 153 12.77 -5.94 9.53
N THR A 154 13.41 -4.78 9.33
CA THR A 154 14.51 -4.63 8.37
C THR A 154 15.71 -5.48 8.77
N ALA A 155 16.15 -5.40 10.02
CA ALA A 155 17.27 -6.18 10.54
C ALA A 155 17.00 -7.69 10.43
N ALA A 156 15.78 -8.13 10.77
CA ALA A 156 15.38 -9.53 10.66
C ALA A 156 15.45 -10.04 9.21
N VAL A 157 15.02 -9.24 8.23
CA VAL A 157 15.14 -9.62 6.81
C VAL A 157 16.58 -9.61 6.33
N LYS A 158 17.36 -8.58 6.69
CA LYS A 158 18.78 -8.48 6.32
C LYS A 158 19.60 -9.67 6.82
N TRP A 159 19.24 -10.24 7.97
CA TRP A 159 19.88 -11.44 8.50
C TRP A 159 19.67 -12.70 7.62
N GLU A 160 18.58 -12.75 6.86
CA GLU A 160 18.13 -13.95 6.16
C GLU A 160 18.49 -13.98 4.67
N THR A 161 19.06 -12.90 4.14
CA THR A 161 19.32 -12.78 2.71
C THR A 161 20.59 -12.02 2.38
N THR A 162 21.20 -12.40 1.26
CA THR A 162 22.31 -11.63 0.65
C THR A 162 21.84 -10.74 -0.50
N LEU A 163 20.53 -10.77 -0.81
CA LEU A 163 19.91 -9.88 -1.78
C LEU A 163 19.91 -8.43 -1.28
N PRO A 164 19.94 -7.45 -2.20
CA PRO A 164 19.56 -6.08 -1.90
C PRO A 164 18.17 -6.01 -1.26
N VAL A 165 18.06 -5.23 -0.20
CA VAL A 165 16.82 -5.02 0.55
C VAL A 165 16.43 -3.56 0.49
N ILE A 166 15.29 -3.31 -0.11
CA ILE A 166 14.64 -2.00 -0.22
C ILE A 166 13.51 -1.96 0.81
N VAL A 167 13.38 -0.87 1.57
CA VAL A 167 12.27 -0.72 2.52
C VAL A 167 11.27 0.31 2.01
N LYS A 168 10.01 -0.09 1.83
CA LYS A 168 8.94 0.77 1.32
C LYS A 168 8.18 1.43 2.45
N LEU A 169 8.37 2.74 2.62
CA LEU A 169 7.80 3.48 3.74
C LEU A 169 6.37 3.91 3.48
N THR A 170 5.57 3.86 4.55
CA THR A 170 4.19 4.36 4.59
C THR A 170 4.21 5.88 4.77
N PRO A 171 3.31 6.64 4.13
CA PRO A 171 3.17 8.06 4.41
C PRO A 171 2.40 8.34 5.71
N ASN A 172 1.82 7.30 6.33
CA ASN A 172 0.91 7.41 7.48
C ASN A 172 1.65 7.53 8.82
N VAL A 173 2.57 8.48 8.92
CA VAL A 173 3.41 8.69 10.11
C VAL A 173 3.58 10.17 10.42
N SER A 174 3.79 10.48 11.70
CA SER A 174 4.14 11.83 12.15
C SER A 174 5.60 12.19 11.89
N ASP A 175 6.51 11.21 11.90
CA ASP A 175 7.95 11.39 11.69
C ASP A 175 8.51 10.38 10.68
N ILE A 176 8.42 10.72 9.40
CA ILE A 176 8.96 9.88 8.32
C ILE A 176 10.49 9.84 8.30
N VAL A 177 11.15 10.90 8.79
CA VAL A 177 12.62 10.99 8.80
C VAL A 177 13.19 10.01 9.82
N GLY A 178 12.62 9.96 11.03
CA GLY A 178 13.01 8.99 12.05
C GLY A 178 12.82 7.54 11.58
N VAL A 179 11.71 7.24 10.90
CA VAL A 179 11.47 5.89 10.33
C VAL A 179 12.49 5.56 9.25
N ALA A 180 12.80 6.50 8.35
CA ALA A 180 13.78 6.33 7.29
C ALA A 180 15.19 6.09 7.83
N GLN A 181 15.61 6.88 8.83
CA GLN A 181 16.90 6.72 9.51
C GLN A 181 17.01 5.34 10.17
N ALA A 182 15.99 4.93 10.93
CA ALA A 182 15.99 3.65 11.62
C ALA A 182 16.05 2.46 10.65
N ALA A 183 15.32 2.51 9.52
CA ALA A 183 15.41 1.48 8.49
C ALA A 183 16.81 1.43 7.82
N ALA A 184 17.41 2.59 7.55
CA ALA A 184 18.76 2.67 6.98
C ALA A 184 19.83 2.14 7.94
N GLU A 185 19.76 2.50 9.22
CA GLU A 185 20.67 2.03 10.28
C GLU A 185 20.53 0.52 10.54
N ALA A 186 19.31 -0.02 10.39
CA ALA A 186 19.04 -1.46 10.46
C ALA A 186 19.55 -2.25 9.24
N GLY A 187 20.13 -1.57 8.24
CA GLY A 187 20.82 -2.19 7.10
C GLY A 187 20.04 -2.24 5.80
N ALA A 188 18.95 -1.46 5.65
CA ALA A 188 18.32 -1.27 4.34
C ALA A 188 19.35 -0.76 3.32
N ASP A 189 19.35 -1.35 2.12
CA ASP A 189 20.27 -0.95 1.05
C ASP A 189 19.72 0.25 0.26
N ALA A 190 18.39 0.39 0.19
CA ALA A 190 17.68 1.54 -0.34
C ALA A 190 16.33 1.73 0.35
N LEU A 191 15.71 2.91 0.15
CA LEU A 191 14.36 3.21 0.60
C LEU A 191 13.49 3.56 -0.61
N THR A 192 12.23 3.14 -0.58
CA THR A 192 11.20 3.55 -1.57
C THR A 192 10.07 4.26 -0.86
N LEU A 193 9.67 5.41 -1.38
CA LEU A 193 8.60 6.24 -0.82
C LEU A 193 7.69 6.71 -1.96
N ILE A 194 6.37 6.78 -1.81
CA ILE A 194 5.54 6.36 -0.67
C ILE A 194 4.61 5.20 -1.06
N ASN A 195 4.07 4.49 -0.06
CA ASN A 195 2.85 3.72 -0.26
C ASN A 195 1.61 4.63 -0.32
N THR A 196 0.41 4.06 -0.47
CA THR A 196 -0.84 4.83 -0.62
C THR A 196 -1.30 5.49 0.69
N PHE A 197 -2.00 6.62 0.56
CA PHE A 197 -2.76 7.21 1.66
C PHE A 197 -4.09 6.48 1.90
N PRO A 198 -4.56 6.38 3.15
CA PRO A 198 -5.93 6.02 3.46
C PRO A 198 -6.90 6.99 2.80
N ALA A 199 -7.96 6.46 2.19
CA ALA A 199 -8.97 7.27 1.50
C ALA A 199 -9.67 8.24 2.46
N MET A 200 -10.05 7.75 3.65
CA MET A 200 -10.71 8.53 4.70
C MET A 200 -10.16 8.12 6.06
N ALA A 201 -9.54 9.06 6.77
CA ALA A 201 -9.08 8.84 8.14
C ALA A 201 -10.23 8.46 9.08
N VAL A 202 -11.45 8.96 8.80
CA VAL A 202 -12.68 8.62 9.53
C VAL A 202 -12.90 7.13 9.63
N TYR A 203 -12.64 6.38 8.55
CA TYR A 203 -12.80 4.93 8.55
C TYR A 203 -11.93 4.24 9.60
N GLN A 204 -10.64 4.59 9.63
CA GLN A 204 -9.68 4.02 10.58
C GLN A 204 -9.99 4.47 12.01
N THR A 205 -10.30 5.75 12.21
CA THR A 205 -10.65 6.29 13.54
C THR A 205 -11.92 5.62 14.08
N ALA A 206 -12.94 5.41 13.25
CA ALA A 206 -14.21 4.78 13.66
C ALA A 206 -14.05 3.32 14.10
N ALA A 207 -13.05 2.63 13.57
CA ALA A 207 -12.74 1.26 14.01
C ALA A 207 -11.95 1.23 15.32
N ALA A 208 -11.31 2.34 15.72
CA ALA A 208 -10.37 2.38 16.84
C ALA A 208 -10.96 2.98 18.13
N VAL A 209 -12.11 3.67 18.06
CA VAL A 209 -12.71 4.36 19.20
C VAL A 209 -14.22 4.11 19.29
N ASP A 210 -14.75 4.12 20.50
CA ASP A 210 -16.19 3.99 20.77
C ASP A 210 -16.94 5.34 20.77
N VAL A 211 -16.20 6.45 20.76
CA VAL A 211 -16.81 7.80 20.74
C VAL A 211 -17.33 8.15 19.34
N PRO A 212 -18.49 8.83 19.22
CA PRO A 212 -18.98 9.32 17.94
C PRO A 212 -17.97 10.21 17.23
N ILE A 213 -17.86 10.04 15.91
CA ILE A 213 -16.91 10.82 15.08
C ILE A 213 -17.67 11.89 14.31
N ILE A 214 -17.12 13.10 14.32
CA ILE A 214 -17.59 14.19 13.46
C ILE A 214 -16.61 14.31 12.29
N GLY A 215 -17.10 14.01 11.08
CA GLY A 215 -16.34 14.16 9.83
C GLY A 215 -16.22 15.62 9.42
N CYS A 216 -15.05 16.05 8.95
CA CYS A 216 -14.84 17.40 8.47
C CYS A 216 -13.75 17.42 7.39
N GLY A 217 -13.89 18.30 6.40
CA GLY A 217 -12.92 18.53 5.34
C GLY A 217 -13.47 18.25 3.95
N GLY A 218 -13.47 19.25 3.07
CA GLY A 218 -13.80 19.04 1.64
C GLY A 218 -15.26 18.70 1.32
N ILE A 219 -16.17 18.65 2.28
CA ILE A 219 -17.61 18.40 2.04
C ILE A 219 -18.23 19.60 1.33
N MET A 220 -18.65 19.40 0.09
CA MET A 220 -19.28 20.41 -0.77
C MET A 220 -20.72 20.03 -1.14
N THR A 221 -21.08 18.74 -1.06
CA THR A 221 -22.36 18.17 -1.47
C THR A 221 -22.89 17.14 -0.46
N GLY A 222 -24.17 16.77 -0.56
CA GLY A 222 -24.75 15.70 0.25
C GLY A 222 -24.05 14.35 0.05
N LEU A 223 -23.58 14.06 -1.17
CA LEU A 223 -22.85 12.82 -1.45
C LEU A 223 -21.51 12.78 -0.69
N ASP A 224 -20.76 13.88 -0.66
CA ASP A 224 -19.52 13.97 0.12
C ASP A 224 -19.80 13.69 1.61
N ALA A 225 -20.89 14.23 2.15
CA ALA A 225 -21.30 13.95 3.52
C ALA A 225 -21.65 12.47 3.75
N MET A 226 -22.33 11.85 2.78
CA MET A 226 -22.66 10.43 2.84
C MET A 226 -21.41 9.53 2.82
N GLU A 227 -20.35 9.90 2.08
CA GLU A 227 -19.07 9.18 2.13
C GLU A 227 -18.47 9.18 3.55
N TYR A 228 -18.46 10.33 4.22
CA TYR A 228 -18.00 10.45 5.61
C TYR A 228 -18.84 9.61 6.57
N ILE A 229 -20.18 9.62 6.43
CA ILE A 229 -21.10 8.85 7.28
C ILE A 229 -20.89 7.35 7.07
N MET A 230 -20.87 6.90 5.80
CA MET A 230 -20.60 5.51 5.45
C MET A 230 -19.23 5.03 5.90
N ALA A 231 -18.23 5.92 5.95
CA ALA A 231 -16.92 5.60 6.53
C ALA A 231 -16.97 5.39 8.05
N GLY A 232 -17.94 5.97 8.76
CA GLY A 232 -18.10 5.83 10.21
C GLY A 232 -18.27 7.14 10.97
N ALA A 233 -18.40 8.28 10.29
CA ALA A 233 -18.80 9.51 10.97
C ALA A 233 -20.27 9.43 11.42
N THR A 234 -20.54 9.89 12.63
CA THR A 234 -21.90 10.04 13.17
C THR A 234 -22.53 11.37 12.76
N ALA A 235 -21.71 12.38 12.49
CA ALA A 235 -22.14 13.69 11.97
C ALA A 235 -21.04 14.29 11.08
N VAL A 236 -21.36 15.35 10.34
CA VAL A 236 -20.40 16.06 9.47
C VAL A 236 -20.39 17.57 9.72
N GLN A 237 -19.26 18.21 9.42
CA GLN A 237 -19.08 19.66 9.39
C GLN A 237 -18.76 20.14 7.98
N VAL A 238 -19.41 21.23 7.57
CA VAL A 238 -19.22 21.87 6.27
C VAL A 238 -18.49 23.20 6.48
N GLY A 239 -17.25 23.28 5.99
CA GLY A 239 -16.36 24.44 6.16
C GLY A 239 -16.21 25.25 4.88
N THR A 240 -15.21 24.92 4.06
CA THR A 240 -14.82 25.66 2.84
C THR A 240 -15.97 25.98 1.90
N ALA A 241 -16.97 25.08 1.77
CA ALA A 241 -18.15 25.30 0.93
C ALA A 241 -18.92 26.55 1.31
N THR A 242 -18.95 26.92 2.60
CA THR A 242 -19.69 28.09 3.10
C THR A 242 -19.09 29.42 2.64
N PHE A 243 -17.80 29.45 2.29
CA PHE A 243 -17.16 30.64 1.72
C PHE A 243 -17.56 30.88 0.26
N VAL A 244 -17.98 29.82 -0.44
CA VAL A 244 -18.44 29.89 -1.84
C VAL A 244 -19.96 30.07 -1.88
N ASN A 245 -20.69 29.41 -0.98
CA ASN A 245 -22.14 29.41 -0.90
C ASN A 245 -22.60 29.40 0.57
N PRO A 246 -23.19 30.51 1.08
CA PRO A 246 -23.68 30.57 2.47
C PRO A 246 -24.77 29.54 2.81
N ARG A 247 -25.49 28.99 1.80
CA ARG A 247 -26.52 27.95 1.97
C ARG A 247 -25.96 26.53 1.94
N ALA A 248 -24.64 26.35 1.72
CA ALA A 248 -24.02 25.04 1.50
C ALA A 248 -24.35 24.02 2.60
N THR A 249 -24.48 24.44 3.86
CA THR A 249 -24.88 23.55 4.97
C THR A 249 -26.29 22.97 4.79
N LEU A 250 -27.25 23.76 4.32
CA LEU A 250 -28.61 23.28 4.01
C LEU A 250 -28.63 22.48 2.71
N ASP A 251 -27.85 22.87 1.70
CA ASP A 251 -27.75 22.10 0.45
C ASP A 251 -27.19 20.69 0.69
N VAL A 252 -26.21 20.56 1.59
CA VAL A 252 -25.68 19.26 2.03
C VAL A 252 -26.74 18.45 2.78
N LEU A 253 -27.48 19.07 3.70
CA LEU A 253 -28.59 18.42 4.42
C LEU A 253 -29.66 17.88 3.46
N GLU A 254 -30.15 18.72 2.56
CA GLU A 254 -31.14 18.33 1.54
C GLU A 254 -30.61 17.24 0.60
N GLY A 255 -29.29 17.24 0.34
CA GLY A 255 -28.63 16.18 -0.42
C GLY A 255 -28.57 14.84 0.32
N ILE A 256 -28.36 14.85 1.65
CA ILE A 256 -28.42 13.66 2.50
C ILE A 256 -29.86 13.11 2.51
N GLU A 257 -30.86 13.97 2.73
CA GLU A 257 -32.28 13.59 2.71
C GLU A 257 -32.65 12.91 1.40
N ARG A 258 -32.24 13.48 0.27
CA ARG A 258 -32.47 12.90 -1.06
C ARG A 258 -31.81 11.54 -1.24
N TYR A 259 -30.55 11.38 -0.81
CA TYR A 259 -29.86 10.10 -0.88
C TYR A 259 -30.60 9.03 -0.07
N MET A 260 -31.05 9.37 1.14
CA MET A 260 -31.83 8.46 1.98
C MET A 260 -33.17 8.07 1.35
N GLU A 261 -33.87 9.00 0.70
CA GLU A 261 -35.10 8.72 -0.04
C GLU A 261 -34.85 7.79 -1.24
N GLU A 262 -33.81 8.07 -2.04
CA GLU A 262 -33.44 7.29 -3.23
C GLU A 262 -33.06 5.84 -2.88
N GLU A 263 -32.31 5.64 -1.79
CA GLU A 263 -31.88 4.32 -1.32
C GLU A 263 -32.92 3.62 -0.41
N GLY A 264 -34.04 4.28 -0.08
CA GLY A 264 -35.09 3.73 0.77
C GLY A 264 -34.66 3.52 2.24
N VAL A 265 -33.76 4.38 2.74
CA VAL A 265 -33.20 4.30 4.10
C VAL A 265 -33.94 5.25 5.04
N GLY A 266 -34.64 4.69 6.04
CA GLY A 266 -35.43 5.48 6.99
C GLY A 266 -34.69 5.99 8.22
N ASP A 267 -33.46 5.53 8.47
CA ASP A 267 -32.64 5.92 9.61
C ASP A 267 -31.17 6.04 9.21
N ILE A 268 -30.62 7.25 9.31
CA ILE A 268 -29.23 7.56 8.93
C ILE A 268 -28.21 6.77 9.77
N CYS A 269 -28.58 6.34 10.98
CA CYS A 269 -27.72 5.52 11.84
C CYS A 269 -27.40 4.16 11.22
N GLN A 270 -28.25 3.66 10.30
CA GLN A 270 -28.01 2.41 9.56
C GLN A 270 -26.85 2.56 8.57
N LEU A 271 -26.54 3.78 8.16
CA LEU A 271 -25.48 4.08 7.20
C LEU A 271 -24.14 4.35 7.87
N VAL A 272 -24.11 4.62 9.18
CA VAL A 272 -22.87 4.88 9.91
C VAL A 272 -21.97 3.65 9.86
N GLY A 273 -20.83 3.77 9.19
CA GLY A 273 -19.88 2.67 9.06
C GLY A 273 -20.30 1.57 8.08
N ALA A 274 -21.32 1.80 7.24
CA ALA A 274 -21.78 0.83 6.24
C ALA A 274 -20.71 0.46 5.20
N ALA A 275 -19.66 1.27 5.05
CA ALA A 275 -18.51 0.96 4.19
C ALA A 275 -17.50 -0.04 4.80
N ARG A 276 -17.74 -0.57 6.01
CA ARG A 276 -16.88 -1.60 6.62
C ARG A 276 -17.00 -2.92 5.85
N VAL A 277 -15.88 -3.38 5.27
CA VAL A 277 -15.74 -4.67 4.55
C VAL A 277 -14.89 -5.64 5.33
#